data_AF-H6U5A1-F1
#
_entry.id   AF-H6U5A1-F1
#
_cell.length_a   1.000
_cell.length_b   1.000
_cell.length_c   1.000
_cell.angle_alpha   90.00
_cell.angle_beta   90.00
_cell.angle_gamma   90.00
#
_symmetry.space_group_name_H-M   'P 1'
#
loop_
_entity.id
_entity.type
_entity.pdbx_description
1 polymer ?
#
loop_
_entity_poly.entity_id
_entity_poly.type
_entity_poly.pdbx_seq_one_letter_code
_entity_poly.pdbx_strand_id
1 'polypeptide(L)'
;TQIQAYVFDVIRASVPKLELDAVFEQKNDIAKSVEEELEKAMSTYGYQIVQTLIVDIEPDTNVKRAMNEINAAARLRVAANEKAEAEKILQIKKAEGEAESKYLSGLGIAR
;
A
#
# COMPACT_ATOMS: atom_id res chain seq x y z
N THR A 1 2.90 19.98 -28.10
CA THR A 1 4.18 20.68 -28.41
C THR A 1 5.34 19.83 -27.94
N GLN A 2 6.57 20.12 -28.38
CA GLN A 2 7.77 19.35 -28.01
C GLN A 2 8.01 19.35 -26.48
N ILE A 3 7.69 20.48 -25.83
CA ILE A 3 7.71 20.64 -24.37
C ILE A 3 6.73 19.66 -23.69
N GLN A 4 5.48 19.58 -24.16
CA GLN A 4 4.49 18.66 -23.57
C GLN A 4 4.90 17.20 -23.68
N ALA A 5 5.48 16.79 -24.83
CA ALA A 5 5.95 15.41 -25.01
C ALA A 5 7.05 15.07 -24.00
N TYR A 6 8.01 15.98 -23.81
CA TYR A 6 9.11 15.79 -22.87
C TYR A 6 8.61 15.70 -21.42
N VAL A 7 7.66 16.54 -21.03
CA VAL A 7 7.02 16.49 -19.71
C VAL A 7 6.28 15.17 -19.49
N PHE A 8 5.57 14.67 -20.52
CA PHE A 8 4.91 13.38 -20.46
C PHE A 8 5.88 12.21 -20.29
N ASP A 9 7.02 12.25 -20.98
CA ASP A 9 8.03 11.19 -20.87
C ASP A 9 8.67 11.14 -19.48
N VAL A 10 8.97 12.30 -18.89
CA VAL A 10 9.49 12.41 -17.52
C VAL A 10 8.49 11.86 -16.50
N ILE A 11 7.22 12.27 -16.58
CA ILE A 11 6.17 11.79 -15.67
C ILE A 11 5.99 10.27 -15.84
N ARG A 12 5.98 9.76 -17.07
CA ARG A 12 5.83 8.34 -17.36
C ARG A 12 7.01 7.49 -16.87
N ALA A 13 8.22 8.04 -16.84
CA ALA A 13 9.41 7.35 -16.36
C ALA A 13 9.53 7.35 -14.82
N SER A 14 8.98 8.37 -14.15
CA SER A 14 9.16 8.59 -12.71
C SER A 14 7.99 8.05 -11.88
N VAL A 15 6.74 8.19 -12.33
CA VAL A 15 5.55 7.76 -11.57
C VAL A 15 5.50 6.24 -11.31
N PRO A 16 5.85 5.34 -12.25
CA PRO A 16 5.78 3.89 -12.01
C PRO A 16 6.85 3.34 -11.06
N LYS A 17 7.90 4.12 -10.76
CA LYS A 17 8.96 3.72 -9.81
C LYS A 17 8.56 3.95 -8.36
N LEU A 18 7.53 4.77 -8.14
CA LEU A 18 6.95 5.01 -6.83
C LEU A 18 5.90 3.91 -6.58
N GLU A 19 5.83 3.43 -5.34
CA GLU A 19 4.73 2.56 -4.90
C GLU A 19 3.41 3.23 -5.25
N LEU A 20 2.61 2.61 -6.12
CA LEU A 20 1.41 3.23 -6.70
C LEU A 20 0.38 3.65 -5.63
N ASP A 21 0.36 2.97 -4.48
CA ASP A 21 -0.46 3.35 -3.33
C ASP A 21 0.06 4.65 -2.67
N ALA A 22 1.37 4.84 -2.62
CA ALA A 22 1.99 6.07 -2.09
C ALA A 22 1.78 7.26 -3.04
N VAL A 23 1.57 7.03 -4.34
CA VAL A 23 1.34 8.10 -5.33
C VAL A 23 0.07 8.93 -5.01
N PHE A 24 -0.95 8.30 -4.42
CA PHE A 24 -2.18 8.99 -4.04
C PHE A 24 -2.05 9.79 -2.74
N GLU A 25 -1.27 9.29 -1.78
CA GLU A 25 -1.03 9.98 -0.51
C GLU A 25 0.03 11.08 -0.64
N GLN A 26 1.01 10.89 -1.54
CA GLN A 26 2.19 11.74 -1.70
C GLN A 26 2.12 12.60 -2.97
N LYS A 27 0.95 13.19 -3.26
CA LYS A 27 0.79 14.11 -4.41
C LYS A 27 1.83 15.24 -4.41
N ASN A 28 2.15 15.76 -3.23
CA ASN A 28 3.16 16.83 -3.10
C ASN A 28 4.58 16.34 -3.39
N ASP A 29 4.93 15.12 -3.01
CA ASP A 29 6.28 14.59 -3.24
C ASP A 29 6.50 14.28 -4.72
N ILE A 30 5.45 13.80 -5.42
CA ILE A 30 5.48 13.65 -6.87
C ILE A 30 5.63 15.00 -7.54
N ALA A 31 4.85 16.00 -7.12
CA ALA A 31 4.93 17.34 -7.70
C ALA A 31 6.35 17.89 -7.59
N LYS A 32 6.99 17.70 -6.44
CA LYS A 32 8.37 18.10 -6.19
C LYS A 32 9.37 17.32 -7.04
N SER A 33 9.26 16.00 -7.11
CA SER A 33 10.15 15.17 -7.93
C SER A 33 10.04 15.50 -9.42
N VAL A 34 8.83 15.77 -9.90
CA VAL A 34 8.56 16.17 -11.28
C VAL A 34 9.10 17.58 -11.55
N GLU A 35 8.95 18.52 -10.60
CA GLU A 35 9.51 19.87 -10.69
C GLU A 35 11.03 19.84 -10.82
N GLU A 36 11.74 19.09 -9.97
CA GLU A 36 13.20 18.98 -9.99
C GLU A 36 13.73 18.39 -11.32
N GLU A 37 13.04 17.38 -11.87
CA GLU A 37 13.41 16.79 -13.17
C GLU A 37 13.11 17.73 -14.34
N LEU A 38 11.94 18.37 -14.34
CA LEU A 38 11.59 19.34 -15.37
C LEU A 38 12.54 20.54 -15.35
N GLU A 39 12.88 21.06 -14.19
CA GLU A 39 13.77 22.23 -14.05
C GLU A 39 15.14 21.95 -14.64
N LYS A 40 15.73 20.78 -14.35
CA LYS A 40 16.99 20.34 -14.97
C LYS A 40 16.91 20.27 -16.49
N ALA A 41 15.85 19.66 -17.03
CA ALA A 41 15.73 19.50 -18.47
C ALA A 41 15.43 20.82 -19.18
N MET A 42 14.54 21.64 -18.62
CA MET A 42 14.03 22.87 -19.23
C MET A 42 14.98 24.04 -19.08
N SER A 43 15.84 24.05 -18.04
CA SER A 43 16.91 25.03 -17.90
C SER A 43 17.89 25.01 -19.09
N THR A 44 18.10 23.84 -19.70
CA THR A 44 18.94 23.68 -20.91
C THR A 44 18.36 24.43 -22.12
N TYR A 45 17.04 24.65 -22.12
CA TYR A 45 16.32 25.36 -23.18
C TYR A 45 15.97 26.81 -22.81
N GLY A 46 16.46 27.30 -21.66
CA GLY A 46 16.22 28.67 -21.18
C GLY A 46 14.84 28.90 -20.54
N TYR A 47 14.13 27.83 -20.18
CA TYR A 47 12.84 27.93 -19.48
C TYR A 47 13.02 27.73 -17.98
N GLN A 48 12.35 28.57 -17.18
CA GLN A 48 12.28 28.45 -15.73
C GLN A 48 10.89 27.93 -15.33
N ILE A 49 10.86 26.84 -14.56
CA ILE A 49 9.63 26.29 -13.99
C ILE A 49 9.38 27.00 -12.65
N VAL A 50 8.22 27.65 -12.51
CA VAL A 50 7.87 28.39 -11.28
C VAL A 50 7.14 27.50 -10.27
N GLN A 51 6.28 26.59 -10.77
CA GLN A 51 5.52 25.65 -9.94
C GLN A 51 4.96 24.52 -10.80
N THR A 52 4.94 23.30 -10.26
CA THR A 52 4.23 22.15 -10.85
C THR A 52 3.00 21.81 -10.02
N LEU A 53 1.80 21.88 -10.62
CA LEU A 53 0.52 21.57 -9.97
C LEU A 53 -0.05 20.27 -10.53
N ILE A 54 -0.27 19.29 -9.67
CA ILE A 54 -0.97 18.05 -10.03
C ILE A 54 -2.47 18.25 -9.81
N VAL A 55 -3.23 18.29 -10.91
CA VAL A 55 -4.69 18.45 -10.87
C VAL A 55 -5.37 17.12 -10.55
N ASP A 56 -5.04 16.07 -11.29
CA ASP A 56 -5.57 14.73 -11.06
C ASP A 56 -4.59 13.65 -11.53
N ILE A 57 -4.70 12.45 -10.94
CA ILE A 57 -3.92 11.27 -11.31
C ILE A 57 -4.91 10.18 -11.72
N GLU A 58 -5.10 10.01 -13.02
CA GLU A 58 -5.89 8.92 -13.58
C GLU A 58 -4.97 7.82 -14.14
N PRO A 59 -4.73 6.73 -13.39
CA PRO A 59 -4.05 5.58 -13.95
C PRO A 59 -4.94 4.88 -14.99
N ASP A 60 -4.32 4.17 -15.92
CA ASP A 60 -5.03 3.36 -16.90
C ASP A 60 -6.02 2.40 -16.23
N THR A 61 -7.19 2.21 -16.85
CA THR A 61 -8.25 1.31 -16.36
C THR A 61 -7.74 -0.09 -16.00
N ASN A 62 -6.79 -0.64 -16.76
CA ASN A 62 -6.21 -1.95 -16.50
C ASN A 62 -5.33 -1.94 -15.25
N VAL A 63 -4.54 -0.88 -15.06
CA VAL A 63 -3.68 -0.69 -13.89
C VAL A 63 -4.55 -0.53 -12.63
N LYS A 64 -5.60 0.30 -12.71
CA LYS A 64 -6.55 0.51 -11.61
C LYS A 64 -7.23 -0.79 -11.18
N ARG A 65 -7.62 -1.64 -12.13
CA ARG A 65 -8.20 -2.97 -11.84
C ARG A 65 -7.18 -3.90 -11.17
N ALA A 66 -5.99 -4.04 -11.75
CA ALA A 66 -4.95 -4.89 -11.19
C ALA A 66 -4.57 -4.47 -9.77
N MET A 67 -4.48 -3.16 -9.53
CA MET A 67 -4.19 -2.60 -8.21
C MET A 67 -5.29 -2.93 -7.20
N ASN A 68 -6.56 -2.75 -7.56
CA ASN A 68 -7.68 -3.11 -6.69
C ASN A 68 -7.70 -4.60 -6.37
N GLU A 69 -7.37 -5.46 -7.33
CA GLU A 69 -7.27 -6.91 -7.11
C GLU A 69 -6.12 -7.27 -6.17
N ILE A 70 -4.94 -6.67 -6.34
CA ILE A 70 -3.78 -6.85 -5.45
C ILE A 70 -4.11 -6.38 -4.02
N ASN A 71 -4.71 -5.20 -3.89
CA ASN A 71 -5.05 -4.63 -2.59
C ASN A 71 -6.15 -5.44 -1.89
N ALA A 72 -7.14 -5.92 -2.65
CA ALA A 72 -8.16 -6.85 -2.14
C ALA A 72 -7.52 -8.17 -1.68
N ALA A 73 -6.65 -8.77 -2.49
CA ALA A 73 -5.97 -10.01 -2.15
C ALA A 73 -5.06 -9.87 -0.92
N ALA A 74 -4.33 -8.76 -0.81
CA ALA A 74 -3.49 -8.45 0.33
C ALA A 74 -4.33 -8.32 1.61
N ARG A 75 -5.45 -7.58 1.56
CA ARG A 75 -6.40 -7.45 2.68
C ARG A 75 -7.00 -8.80 3.07
N LEU A 76 -7.40 -9.61 2.10
CA LEU A 76 -7.94 -10.95 2.35
C LEU A 76 -6.89 -11.86 3.01
N ARG A 77 -5.62 -11.78 2.58
CA ARG A 77 -4.53 -12.55 3.17
C ARG A 77 -4.29 -12.15 4.63
N VAL A 78 -4.27 -10.85 4.92
CA VAL A 78 -4.12 -10.35 6.30
C VAL A 78 -5.28 -10.84 7.16
N ALA A 79 -6.53 -10.66 6.70
CA ALA A 79 -7.71 -11.12 7.43
C ALA A 79 -7.73 -12.64 7.65
N ALA A 80 -7.30 -13.43 6.65
CA ALA A 80 -7.20 -14.88 6.78
C ALA A 80 -6.15 -15.30 7.81
N ASN A 81 -4.99 -14.64 7.82
CA ASN A 81 -3.94 -14.88 8.80
C ASN A 81 -4.39 -14.51 10.22
N GLU A 82 -5.02 -13.35 10.40
CA GLU A 82 -5.57 -12.91 11.69
C GLU A 82 -6.64 -13.88 12.21
N LYS A 83 -7.52 -14.36 11.31
CA LYS A 83 -8.54 -15.36 11.66
C LYS A 83 -7.91 -16.69 12.07
N ALA A 84 -6.92 -17.18 11.32
CA ALA A 84 -6.21 -18.41 11.64
C ALA A 84 -5.48 -18.31 12.98
N GLU A 85 -4.87 -17.17 13.28
CA GLU A 85 -4.21 -16.91 14.55
C GLU A 85 -5.22 -16.86 15.71
N ALA A 86 -6.37 -16.20 15.51
CA ALA A 86 -7.45 -16.18 16.49
C ALA A 86 -8.02 -17.57 16.78
N GLU A 87 -8.23 -18.40 15.75
CA GLU A 87 -8.69 -19.79 15.89
C GLU A 87 -7.68 -20.64 16.68
N LYS A 88 -6.39 -20.50 16.38
CA LYS A 88 -5.32 -21.18 17.11
C LYS A 88 -5.33 -20.80 18.60
N ILE A 89 -5.44 -19.50 18.91
CA ILE A 89 -5.50 -19.01 20.30
C ILE A 89 -6.73 -19.58 21.02
N LEU A 90 -7.89 -19.59 20.35
CA LEU A 90 -9.13 -20.11 20.92
C LEU A 90 -9.03 -21.61 21.22
N GLN A 91 -8.42 -22.39 20.33
CA GLN A 91 -8.22 -23.82 20.53
C GLN A 91 -7.26 -24.12 21.68
N ILE A 92 -6.17 -23.37 21.82
CA ILE A 92 -5.23 -23.51 22.95
C ILE A 92 -5.93 -23.21 24.27
N LYS A 93 -6.63 -22.06 24.36
CA LYS A 93 -7.34 -21.69 25.59
C LYS A 93 -8.41 -22.70 25.99
N LYS A 94 -9.09 -23.29 25.00
CA LYS A 94 -10.07 -24.36 25.27
C LYS A 94 -9.39 -25.61 25.83
N ALA A 95 -8.26 -26.02 25.27
CA ALA A 95 -7.50 -27.17 25.76
C ALA A 95 -6.93 -26.94 27.17
N GLU A 96 -6.44 -25.73 27.47
CA GLU A 96 -6.00 -25.33 28.81
C GLU A 96 -7.14 -25.38 29.82
N GLY A 97 -8.31 -24.81 29.47
CA GLY A 97 -9.49 -24.85 30.33
C GLY A 97 -10.04 -26.25 30.57
N GLU A 98 -10.02 -27.13 29.57
CA GLU A 98 -10.40 -28.54 29.73
C GLU A 98 -9.40 -29.31 30.62
N ALA A 99 -8.10 -29.04 30.49
CA ALA A 99 -7.07 -29.64 31.33
C ALA A 99 -7.21 -29.19 32.79
N GLU A 100 -7.42 -27.91 33.03
CA GLU A 100 -7.64 -27.34 34.36
C GLU A 100 -8.94 -27.87 34.99
N SER A 101 -10.04 -27.95 34.23
CA SER A 101 -11.30 -28.52 34.71
C SER A 101 -11.15 -30.00 35.10
N LYS A 102 -10.47 -30.81 34.28
CA LYS A 102 -10.18 -32.22 34.63
C LYS A 102 -9.33 -32.33 35.89
N TYR A 103 -8.34 -31.44 36.06
CA TYR A 103 -7.50 -31.43 37.24
C TYR A 103 -8.31 -31.10 38.51
N LEU A 104 -9.12 -30.04 38.48
CA LEU A 104 -9.99 -29.66 39.60
C LEU A 104 -11.02 -30.76 39.94
N SER A 105 -11.59 -31.41 38.93
CA SER A 105 -12.51 -32.53 39.13
C SER A 105 -11.84 -33.73 39.79
N GLY A 106 -10.57 -34.02 39.45
CA GLY A 106 -9.80 -35.11 40.08
C GLY A 106 -9.45 -34.83 41.54
N LEU A 107 -9.18 -33.56 41.88
CA LEU A 107 -8.91 -33.15 43.26
C LEU A 107 -10.15 -33.31 44.16
N GLY A 108 -11.36 -33.14 43.62
CA GLY A 108 -12.62 -33.31 44.35
C GLY A 108 -12.99 -34.76 44.68
N ILE A 109 -12.42 -35.75 43.99
CA ILE A 109 -12.70 -37.18 44.20
C ILE A 109 -11.77 -37.81 45.26
N ALA A 110 -10.65 -37.15 45.58
CA ALA A 110 -9.64 -37.64 46.52
C ALA A 110 -9.92 -37.31 48.01
N ARG A 111 -11.16 -37.03 48.39
CA ARG A 111 -11.55 -36.74 49.79
C ARG A 111 -12.67 -37.64 50.29
#